data_AF-A0A8C7Z2C3-F1
#
_entry.id   AF-A0A8C7Z2C3-F1
#
_cell.length_a   1.000
_cell.length_b   1.000
_cell.length_c   1.000
_cell.angle_alpha   90.00
_cell.angle_beta   90.00
_cell.angle_gamma   90.00
#
_symmetry.space_group_name_H-M   'P 1'
#
loop_
_entity.id
_entity.type
_entity.pdbx_description
1 polymer ?
#
loop_
_entity_poly.entity_id
_entity_poly.type
_entity_poly.pdbx_seq_one_letter_code
_entity_poly.pdbx_strand_id
1 'polypeptide(L)'
;MFVYLKFKEISNTISELKKNSILLVSLQAQLAECQAQVEHWQGVATICELSKQEELAELQKQCDQEIQSLQEALRETAAQYEARIAVLQSQPSDWRRGHKTVCLQPDSPKSGIYGIVEETAPSRDKNQRQPSELEGVVEREGGPLTTEGYFSNCDSASLSSFSMDTPSLPRKLLTQDDTDSLVSTGTLVPEAIYLPPAGHRLVTHSDWDVLNAQLSELRGEVSRLQSEKEELERELETQTNQTHKQVSLLQSQVLASEGLLQDLQKSFSQSQNAVQSRLAELSLSQRKMCSDLSRLKGEEVEESIADTSSSLSATLHGAHCEERLRIEIVNLREQLDTRSEENVQLSTLRTEAEKIQARKDQLQAELLACRTELEGLRVALTHVQGTNKSLGTEKAALHQQSLELRSQVISLRSQLDTSQAVQRDFVELSQSLQV
;
A
#
# COMPACT_ATOMS: atom_id res chain seq x y z
N MET A 1 -37.10 40.38 -69.30
CA MET A 1 -35.86 40.55 -68.50
C MET A 1 -36.17 40.85 -67.03
N PHE A 2 -36.81 41.97 -66.68
CA PHE A 2 -37.05 42.39 -65.28
C PHE A 2 -37.73 41.34 -64.38
N VAL A 3 -38.77 40.65 -64.88
CA VAL A 3 -39.47 39.57 -64.14
C VAL A 3 -38.54 38.40 -63.79
N TYR A 4 -37.63 38.03 -64.70
CA TYR A 4 -36.67 36.95 -64.48
C TYR A 4 -35.61 37.29 -63.42
N LEU A 5 -35.17 38.55 -63.38
CA LEU A 5 -34.26 39.04 -62.33
C LEU A 5 -34.93 38.96 -60.95
N LYS A 6 -36.15 39.48 -60.81
CA LYS A 6 -36.93 39.33 -59.56
C LYS A 6 -37.15 37.88 -59.16
N PHE A 7 -37.46 36.99 -60.11
CA PHE A 7 -37.64 35.56 -59.79
C PHE A 7 -36.34 34.91 -59.29
N LYS A 8 -35.19 35.23 -59.90
CA LYS A 8 -33.87 34.73 -59.46
C LYS A 8 -33.51 35.25 -58.06
N GLU A 9 -33.82 36.50 -57.76
CA GLU A 9 -33.60 37.13 -56.45
C GLU A 9 -34.47 36.49 -55.35
N ILE A 10 -35.75 36.23 -55.65
CA ILE A 10 -36.66 35.47 -54.77
C ILE A 10 -36.16 34.02 -54.58
N SER A 11 -35.69 33.37 -55.64
CA SER A 11 -35.15 32.00 -55.54
C SER A 11 -33.88 31.93 -54.67
N ASN A 12 -33.02 32.95 -54.72
CA ASN A 12 -31.83 33.06 -53.88
C ASN A 12 -32.21 33.26 -52.41
N THR A 13 -33.10 34.22 -52.10
CA THR A 13 -33.53 34.48 -50.72
C THR A 13 -34.27 33.30 -50.09
N ILE A 14 -35.09 32.56 -50.85
CA ILE A 14 -35.69 31.29 -50.39
C ILE A 14 -34.61 30.22 -50.10
N SER A 15 -33.55 30.18 -50.91
CA SER A 15 -32.44 29.23 -50.71
C SER A 15 -31.61 29.57 -49.48
N GLU A 16 -31.39 30.85 -49.19
CA GLU A 16 -30.75 31.33 -47.95
C GLU A 16 -31.62 31.09 -46.72
N LEU A 17 -32.93 31.37 -46.79
CA LEU A 17 -33.88 31.06 -45.71
C LEU A 17 -33.90 29.57 -45.37
N LYS A 18 -33.84 28.67 -46.38
CA LYS A 18 -33.72 27.23 -46.15
C LYS A 18 -32.40 26.85 -45.47
N LYS A 19 -31.26 27.41 -45.89
CA LYS A 19 -29.96 27.19 -45.24
C LYS A 19 -30.00 27.66 -43.78
N ASN A 20 -30.50 28.86 -43.53
CA ASN A 20 -30.62 29.43 -42.18
C ASN A 20 -31.57 28.60 -41.30
N SER A 21 -32.67 28.07 -41.85
CA SER A 21 -33.56 27.16 -41.11
C SER A 21 -32.88 25.84 -40.73
N ILE A 22 -32.04 25.27 -41.60
CA ILE A 22 -31.29 24.04 -41.30
C ILE A 22 -30.22 24.33 -40.24
N LEU A 23 -29.51 25.46 -40.34
CA LEU A 23 -28.53 25.89 -39.35
C LEU A 23 -29.18 26.15 -37.98
N LEU A 24 -30.36 26.77 -37.92
CA LEU A 24 -31.10 26.97 -36.68
C LEU A 24 -31.48 25.65 -36.00
N VAL A 25 -31.96 24.66 -36.76
CA VAL A 25 -32.27 23.32 -36.22
C VAL A 25 -30.99 22.62 -35.74
N SER A 26 -29.89 22.74 -36.47
CA SER A 26 -28.59 22.18 -36.06
C SER A 26 -28.05 22.82 -34.78
N LEU A 27 -28.15 24.15 -34.65
CA LEU A 27 -27.74 24.89 -33.46
C LEU A 27 -28.64 24.58 -32.27
N GLN A 28 -29.94 24.39 -32.49
CA GLN A 28 -30.88 23.99 -31.44
C GLN A 28 -30.60 22.56 -30.95
N ALA A 29 -30.24 21.63 -31.84
CA ALA A 29 -29.80 20.29 -31.46
C ALA A 29 -28.50 20.31 -30.65
N GLN A 30 -27.50 21.10 -31.07
CA GLN A 30 -26.25 21.30 -30.32
C GLN A 30 -26.50 21.94 -28.94
N LEU A 31 -27.40 22.91 -28.83
CA LEU A 31 -27.77 23.50 -27.54
C LEU A 31 -28.38 22.46 -26.60
N ALA A 32 -29.29 21.62 -27.09
CA ALA A 32 -29.90 20.55 -26.31
C ALA A 32 -28.87 19.48 -25.89
N GLU A 33 -27.92 19.15 -26.75
CA GLU A 33 -26.81 18.24 -26.43
C GLU A 33 -25.90 18.84 -25.33
N CYS A 34 -25.51 20.12 -25.45
CA CYS A 34 -24.76 20.81 -24.41
C CYS A 34 -25.53 20.88 -23.07
N GLN A 35 -26.85 21.09 -23.10
CA GLN A 35 -27.69 21.07 -21.90
C GLN A 35 -27.68 19.69 -21.23
N ALA A 36 -27.90 18.61 -22.00
CA ALA A 36 -27.85 17.24 -21.49
C ALA A 36 -26.46 16.87 -20.92
N GLN A 37 -25.36 17.35 -21.54
CA GLN A 37 -24.02 17.18 -21.00
C GLN A 37 -23.83 17.91 -19.66
N VAL A 38 -24.31 19.15 -19.53
CA VAL A 38 -24.25 19.90 -18.26
C VAL A 38 -25.06 19.20 -17.16
N GLU A 39 -26.28 18.74 -17.46
CA GLU A 39 -27.10 17.97 -16.52
C GLU A 39 -26.43 16.65 -16.10
N HIS A 40 -25.80 15.95 -17.05
CA HIS A 40 -25.03 14.74 -16.76
C HIS A 40 -23.85 15.02 -15.81
N TRP A 41 -23.02 16.02 -16.11
CA TRP A 41 -21.89 16.39 -15.25
C TRP A 41 -22.32 16.91 -13.88
N GLN A 42 -23.45 17.63 -13.80
CA GLN A 42 -24.05 18.04 -12.53
C GLN A 42 -24.51 16.84 -11.70
N GLY A 43 -25.14 15.83 -12.33
CA GLY A 43 -25.51 14.58 -11.69
C GLY A 43 -24.30 13.80 -11.18
N VAL A 44 -23.24 13.67 -11.99
CA VAL A 44 -21.97 13.05 -11.58
C VAL A 44 -21.35 13.79 -10.40
N ALA A 45 -21.30 15.13 -10.43
CA ALA A 45 -20.77 15.93 -9.33
C ALA A 45 -21.57 15.73 -8.02
N THR A 46 -22.90 15.65 -8.12
CA THR A 46 -23.78 15.39 -6.97
C THR A 46 -23.54 13.98 -6.38
N ILE A 47 -23.39 12.96 -7.24
CA ILE A 47 -23.08 11.59 -6.79
C ILE A 47 -21.71 11.53 -6.11
N CYS A 48 -20.69 12.17 -6.68
CA CYS A 48 -19.35 12.26 -6.07
C CYS A 48 -19.38 13.00 -4.72
N GLU A 49 -20.17 14.07 -4.59
CA GLU A 49 -20.32 14.79 -3.32
C GLU A 49 -21.02 13.92 -2.27
N LEU A 50 -22.10 13.21 -2.63
CA LEU A 50 -22.81 12.31 -1.72
C LEU A 50 -21.93 11.12 -1.30
N SER A 51 -21.21 10.48 -2.22
CA SER A 51 -20.26 9.39 -1.93
C SER A 51 -19.19 9.83 -0.93
N LYS A 52 -18.63 11.03 -1.12
CA LYS A 52 -17.67 11.61 -0.18
C LYS A 52 -18.30 11.91 1.19
N GLN A 53 -19.55 12.38 1.23
CA GLN A 53 -20.25 12.62 2.49
C GLN A 53 -20.53 11.31 3.24
N GLU A 54 -20.84 10.22 2.53
CA GLU A 54 -21.03 8.88 3.08
C GLU A 54 -19.73 8.31 3.67
N GLU A 55 -18.62 8.35 2.92
CA GLU A 55 -17.28 7.97 3.40
C GLU A 55 -16.87 8.75 4.66
N LEU A 56 -17.09 10.07 4.68
CA LEU A 56 -16.80 10.91 5.85
C LEU A 56 -17.69 10.57 7.06
N ALA A 57 -18.96 10.22 6.84
CA ALA A 57 -19.87 9.81 7.91
C ALA A 57 -19.50 8.43 8.48
N GLU A 58 -19.05 7.50 7.64
CA GLU A 58 -18.57 6.20 8.09
C GLU A 58 -17.24 6.30 8.86
N LEU A 59 -16.28 7.10 8.38
CA LEU A 59 -15.04 7.40 9.12
C LEU A 59 -15.32 8.08 10.47
N GLN A 60 -16.24 9.05 10.52
CA GLN A 60 -16.64 9.68 11.78
C GLN A 60 -17.23 8.66 12.76
N LYS A 61 -18.10 7.77 12.28
CA LYS A 61 -18.68 6.68 13.08
C LYS A 61 -17.63 5.69 13.58
N GLN A 62 -16.61 5.37 12.79
CA GLN A 62 -15.49 4.53 13.21
C GLN A 62 -14.69 5.20 14.33
N CYS A 63 -14.32 6.47 14.17
CA CYS A 63 -13.66 7.26 15.22
C CYS A 63 -14.48 7.31 16.52
N ASP A 64 -15.78 7.56 16.43
CA ASP A 64 -16.67 7.60 17.61
C ASP A 64 -16.76 6.23 18.30
N GLN A 65 -16.75 5.13 17.54
CA GLN A 65 -16.77 3.76 18.05
C GLN A 65 -15.44 3.38 18.73
N GLU A 66 -14.30 3.77 18.16
CA GLU A 66 -12.97 3.60 18.77
C GLU A 66 -12.84 4.39 20.08
N ILE A 67 -13.29 5.66 20.09
CA ILE A 67 -13.32 6.50 21.29
C ILE A 67 -14.15 5.83 22.39
N GLN A 68 -15.34 5.31 22.07
CA GLN A 68 -16.18 4.58 23.03
C GLN A 68 -15.50 3.30 23.54
N SER A 69 -14.88 2.52 22.66
CA SER A 69 -14.16 1.29 23.05
C SER A 69 -12.96 1.58 23.96
N LEU A 70 -12.20 2.65 23.69
CA LEU A 70 -11.09 3.08 24.51
C LEU A 70 -11.56 3.64 25.86
N GLN A 71 -12.65 4.40 25.89
CA GLN A 71 -13.28 4.87 27.13
C GLN A 71 -13.77 3.71 28.00
N GLU A 72 -14.34 2.66 27.40
CA GLU A 72 -14.74 1.45 28.12
C GLU A 72 -13.53 0.69 28.70
N ALA A 73 -12.47 0.48 27.92
CA ALA A 73 -11.24 -0.16 28.41
C ALA A 73 -10.57 0.64 29.55
N LEU A 74 -10.57 1.98 29.46
CA LEU A 74 -10.11 2.86 30.55
C LEU A 74 -11.01 2.78 31.79
N ARG A 75 -12.34 2.71 31.60
CA ARG A 75 -13.31 2.52 32.69
C ARG A 75 -13.13 1.17 33.38
N GLU A 76 -12.86 0.11 32.62
CA GLU A 76 -12.63 -1.23 33.15
C GLU A 76 -11.31 -1.31 33.93
N THR A 77 -10.21 -0.81 33.35
CA THR A 77 -8.91 -0.78 34.05
C THR A 77 -8.97 0.08 35.32
N ALA A 78 -9.68 1.21 35.30
CA ALA A 78 -9.95 2.00 36.52
C ALA A 78 -10.70 1.17 37.58
N ALA A 79 -11.77 0.47 37.21
CA ALA A 79 -12.50 -0.40 38.13
C ALA A 79 -11.65 -1.57 38.67
N GLN A 80 -10.76 -2.14 37.85
CA GLN A 80 -9.79 -3.15 38.29
C GLN A 80 -8.80 -2.59 39.33
N TYR A 81 -8.32 -1.35 39.15
CA TYR A 81 -7.48 -0.67 40.13
C TYR A 81 -8.25 -0.34 41.42
N GLU A 82 -9.49 0.16 41.33
CA GLU A 82 -10.35 0.42 42.49
C GLU A 82 -10.61 -0.87 43.30
N ALA A 83 -10.94 -1.98 42.64
CA ALA A 83 -11.10 -3.27 43.30
C ALA A 83 -9.81 -3.74 44.00
N ARG A 84 -8.64 -3.57 43.36
CA ARG A 84 -7.35 -3.90 43.96
C ARG A 84 -7.02 -3.02 45.17
N ILE A 85 -7.35 -1.72 45.11
CA ILE A 85 -7.20 -0.77 46.22
C ILE A 85 -8.14 -1.17 47.37
N ALA A 86 -9.40 -1.51 47.08
CA ALA A 86 -10.37 -1.97 48.08
C ALA A 86 -9.90 -3.25 48.78
N VAL A 87 -9.35 -4.23 48.05
CA VAL A 87 -8.74 -5.43 48.64
C VAL A 87 -7.59 -5.06 49.57
N LEU A 88 -6.66 -4.19 49.14
CA LEU A 88 -5.53 -3.74 49.95
C LEU A 88 -5.96 -2.94 51.19
N GLN A 89 -7.04 -2.17 51.12
CA GLN A 89 -7.63 -1.45 52.26
C GLN A 89 -8.41 -2.36 53.21
N SER A 90 -9.03 -3.43 52.68
CA SER A 90 -9.81 -4.39 53.46
C SER A 90 -8.95 -5.34 54.28
N GLN A 91 -7.68 -5.55 53.91
CA GLN A 91 -6.71 -6.27 54.74
C GLN A 91 -6.40 -5.45 56.01
N PRO A 92 -6.86 -5.88 57.20
CA PRO A 92 -6.51 -5.18 58.43
C PRO A 92 -5.01 -5.33 58.67
N SER A 93 -4.36 -4.24 59.07
CA SER A 93 -2.91 -4.22 59.18
C SER A 93 -2.39 -5.11 60.32
N ASP A 94 -1.87 -6.30 60.00
CA ASP A 94 -0.95 -7.01 60.92
C ASP A 94 0.29 -6.14 61.23
N TRP A 95 0.65 -5.25 60.30
CA TRP A 95 1.60 -4.16 60.50
C TRP A 95 1.25 -3.19 61.66
N ARG A 96 0.02 -3.22 62.20
CA ARG A 96 -0.41 -2.38 63.34
C ARG A 96 -0.57 -3.16 64.66
N ARG A 97 0.10 -4.30 64.82
CA ARG A 97 0.24 -4.98 66.13
C ARG A 97 1.51 -4.57 66.91
N GLY A 98 2.44 -3.82 66.29
CA GLY A 98 3.76 -3.50 66.87
C GLY A 98 3.86 -2.26 67.78
N HIS A 99 2.93 -1.28 67.68
CA HIS A 99 3.11 0.02 68.38
C HIS A 99 1.85 0.46 69.15
N LYS A 100 1.84 0.13 70.45
CA LYS A 100 0.99 0.73 71.48
C LYS A 100 1.79 1.05 72.75
N THR A 101 2.59 2.11 72.70
CA THR A 101 2.97 2.83 73.93
C THR A 101 3.11 4.32 73.66
N VAL A 102 2.49 5.13 74.52
CA VAL A 102 2.59 6.60 74.61
C VAL A 102 2.07 7.41 73.41
N CYS A 103 0.77 7.74 73.45
CA CYS A 103 0.31 9.06 73.02
C CYS A 103 -0.18 9.83 74.26
N LEU A 104 0.48 10.94 74.57
CA LEU A 104 -0.10 12.00 75.39
C LEU A 104 -1.05 12.85 74.51
N GLN A 105 -2.09 13.39 75.13
CA GLN A 105 -2.95 14.46 74.60
C GLN A 105 -2.11 15.73 74.31
N PRO A 106 -2.55 16.69 73.44
CA PRO A 106 -3.87 17.32 73.59
C PRO A 106 -4.65 17.72 72.31
N ASP A 107 -5.94 17.91 72.53
CA ASP A 107 -6.90 18.91 72.03
C ASP A 107 -6.82 19.53 70.61
N SER A 108 -8.03 19.77 70.10
CA SER A 108 -8.39 20.51 68.88
C SER A 108 -9.43 21.60 69.27
N PRO A 109 -10.07 22.40 68.37
CA PRO A 109 -9.99 22.44 66.90
C PRO A 109 -10.05 23.88 66.29
N LYS A 110 -10.28 23.94 64.96
CA LYS A 110 -10.81 25.04 64.10
C LYS A 110 -9.75 25.98 63.49
N SER A 111 -9.57 26.06 62.16
CA SER A 111 -10.47 26.32 61.01
C SER A 111 -10.52 27.82 60.64
N GLY A 112 -10.12 28.18 59.42
CA GLY A 112 -10.17 29.56 58.92
C GLY A 112 -9.42 29.77 57.59
N ILE A 113 -10.17 30.00 56.52
CA ILE A 113 -9.82 29.98 55.09
C ILE A 113 -9.23 31.33 54.60
N TYR A 114 -8.59 31.35 53.42
CA TYR A 114 -8.15 32.51 52.60
C TYR A 114 -6.89 33.26 53.10
N GLY A 115 -5.99 33.80 52.26
CA GLY A 115 -5.87 33.77 50.79
C GLY A 115 -4.62 34.53 50.30
N ILE A 116 -4.29 34.38 49.01
CA ILE A 116 -3.40 35.15 48.10
C ILE A 116 -2.68 36.40 48.68
N VAL A 117 -1.35 36.50 48.43
CA VAL A 117 -0.69 37.63 47.70
C VAL A 117 0.74 37.23 47.29
N GLU A 118 1.25 37.96 46.30
CA GLU A 118 2.35 37.69 45.36
C GLU A 118 3.73 38.26 45.82
N GLU A 119 4.74 38.02 44.97
CA GLU A 119 5.83 38.96 44.60
C GLU A 119 7.27 38.82 45.18
N THR A 120 8.22 39.15 44.28
CA THR A 120 9.65 39.51 44.47
C THR A 120 10.71 38.47 44.90
N ALA A 121 11.52 38.06 43.91
CA ALA A 121 12.95 37.72 44.07
C ALA A 121 13.82 39.03 44.00
N PRO A 122 15.17 39.03 43.87
CA PRO A 122 16.19 37.97 44.02
C PRO A 122 17.43 38.38 44.87
N SER A 123 18.35 37.44 45.18
CA SER A 123 19.84 37.61 45.28
C SER A 123 20.49 36.29 45.76
N ARG A 124 21.52 35.72 45.10
CA ARG A 124 22.98 36.02 45.19
C ARG A 124 23.59 35.74 46.59
N ASP A 125 24.75 35.10 46.76
CA ASP A 125 25.85 34.77 45.83
C ASP A 125 26.82 33.70 46.43
N LYS A 126 27.80 33.21 45.64
CA LYS A 126 29.01 32.40 45.99
C LYS A 126 28.75 30.93 46.35
N ASN A 127 29.46 29.92 45.83
CA ASN A 127 30.74 29.85 45.08
C ASN A 127 30.78 28.49 44.28
N GLN A 128 31.70 28.13 43.37
CA GLN A 128 32.97 28.74 42.90
C GLN A 128 33.25 28.39 41.40
N ARG A 129 34.44 27.87 41.03
CA ARG A 129 34.90 27.39 39.70
C ARG A 129 35.89 26.20 39.91
N GLN A 130 35.92 25.11 39.11
CA GLN A 130 36.58 24.90 37.79
C GLN A 130 38.12 25.12 37.77
N PRO A 131 38.92 24.50 36.88
CA PRO A 131 38.82 23.20 36.17
C PRO A 131 40.15 22.38 36.24
N SER A 132 40.30 21.29 35.47
CA SER A 132 41.61 20.76 35.04
C SER A 132 41.50 20.07 33.67
N GLU A 133 42.33 20.50 32.73
CA GLU A 133 42.54 19.90 31.41
C GLU A 133 43.85 19.10 31.43
N LEU A 134 43.94 18.02 30.65
CA LEU A 134 45.21 17.57 30.05
C LEU A 134 44.94 16.62 28.88
N GLU A 135 45.71 16.80 27.81
CA GLU A 135 45.50 16.22 26.48
C GLU A 135 46.02 14.78 26.33
N GLY A 136 45.64 14.11 25.23
CA GLY A 136 46.15 12.80 24.84
C GLY A 136 45.70 12.36 23.45
N VAL A 137 46.19 13.02 22.40
CA VAL A 137 45.87 12.72 20.98
C VAL A 137 46.64 11.51 20.46
N VAL A 138 45.95 10.54 19.84
CA VAL A 138 46.45 9.76 18.68
C VAL A 138 45.27 9.38 17.76
N GLU A 139 45.34 9.73 16.47
CA GLU A 139 44.42 9.25 15.43
C GLU A 139 44.79 7.84 14.92
N ARG A 140 43.81 7.04 14.48
CA ARG A 140 43.96 6.34 13.20
C ARG A 140 42.67 5.91 12.52
N GLU A 141 42.69 6.08 11.20
CA GLU A 141 41.66 5.78 10.20
C GLU A 141 41.86 4.37 9.58
N GLY A 142 40.82 3.78 9.00
CA GLY A 142 40.97 2.68 8.02
C GLY A 142 39.89 1.57 8.00
N GLY A 143 39.17 1.46 6.88
CA GLY A 143 38.68 0.19 6.31
C GLY A 143 39.17 0.09 4.85
N PRO A 144 38.64 -0.77 3.95
CA PRO A 144 37.72 -1.93 4.10
C PRO A 144 38.29 -3.22 3.41
N LEU A 145 37.45 -4.07 2.78
CA LEU A 145 37.73 -5.31 1.97
C LEU A 145 37.89 -6.61 2.80
N THR A 146 37.54 -7.85 2.39
CA THR A 146 36.96 -8.51 1.18
C THR A 146 36.38 -9.90 1.61
N THR A 147 35.21 -10.36 1.14
CA THR A 147 34.93 -11.31 0.01
C THR A 147 35.20 -12.82 0.29
N GLU A 148 34.32 -13.69 -0.26
CA GLU A 148 34.29 -15.18 -0.20
C GLU A 148 34.06 -15.83 1.19
N GLY A 149 33.14 -16.79 1.40
CA GLY A 149 32.18 -17.48 0.53
C GLY A 149 32.49 -18.97 0.36
N TYR A 150 31.73 -19.87 1.03
CA TYR A 150 31.63 -21.30 0.68
C TYR A 150 30.33 -21.95 1.21
N PHE A 151 30.05 -23.15 0.69
CA PHE A 151 28.74 -23.82 0.65
C PHE A 151 28.34 -24.62 1.89
N SER A 152 27.03 -24.86 1.98
CA SER A 152 26.29 -25.94 2.64
C SER A 152 27.04 -27.11 3.30
N ASN A 153 26.57 -27.51 4.48
CA ASN A 153 25.83 -28.78 4.60
C ASN A 153 24.98 -28.84 5.87
N CYS A 154 23.77 -29.40 5.73
CA CYS A 154 23.05 -29.98 6.85
C CYS A 154 23.71 -31.32 7.21
N ASP A 155 23.95 -31.61 8.48
CA ASP A 155 23.26 -32.74 9.10
C ASP A 155 23.37 -32.79 10.64
N SER A 156 22.23 -33.13 11.25
CA SER A 156 22.00 -34.02 12.39
C SER A 156 22.98 -34.18 13.58
N ALA A 157 22.35 -34.23 14.76
CA ALA A 157 22.80 -34.81 16.03
C ALA A 157 23.77 -33.99 16.93
N SER A 158 23.18 -33.16 17.80
CA SER A 158 23.80 -32.75 19.07
C SER A 158 23.37 -33.69 20.21
N LEU A 159 24.19 -34.71 20.50
CA LEU A 159 24.29 -35.22 21.87
C LEU A 159 25.17 -34.24 22.65
N SER A 160 24.57 -33.44 23.54
CA SER A 160 25.36 -32.56 24.40
C SER A 160 24.75 -32.46 25.79
N SER A 161 25.33 -33.23 26.71
CA SER A 161 25.08 -33.13 28.13
C SER A 161 25.82 -31.93 28.71
N PHE A 162 25.10 -30.97 29.30
CA PHE A 162 25.68 -29.97 30.18
C PHE A 162 24.85 -29.87 31.45
N SER A 163 25.48 -30.17 32.60
CA SER A 163 24.90 -29.85 33.89
C SER A 163 24.82 -28.34 34.06
N MET A 164 23.65 -27.82 34.43
CA MET A 164 23.50 -26.48 34.97
C MET A 164 23.11 -26.59 36.44
N ASP A 165 24.12 -26.43 37.28
CA ASP A 165 23.92 -26.12 38.69
C ASP A 165 23.44 -24.67 38.86
N THR A 166 22.72 -24.44 39.96
CA THR A 166 22.27 -23.15 40.52
C THR A 166 21.11 -22.42 39.80
N PRO A 167 20.33 -21.58 40.52
CA PRO A 167 20.03 -21.60 41.95
C PRO A 167 18.52 -21.65 42.26
N SER A 168 18.18 -22.19 43.43
CA SER A 168 16.82 -22.19 43.98
C SER A 168 16.28 -20.78 44.22
N LEU A 169 15.16 -20.42 43.57
CA LEU A 169 14.36 -19.25 43.94
C LEU A 169 13.50 -19.54 45.20
N PRO A 170 13.17 -18.51 46.00
CA PRO A 170 12.85 -18.72 47.42
C PRO A 170 11.45 -19.28 47.67
N ARG A 171 11.41 -20.23 48.62
CA ARG A 171 10.21 -20.82 49.21
C ARG A 171 9.39 -19.71 49.89
N LYS A 172 8.24 -19.32 49.30
CA LYS A 172 7.23 -18.50 50.01
C LYS A 172 6.62 -19.36 51.12
N LEU A 173 7.01 -19.12 52.36
CA LEU A 173 6.23 -19.53 53.52
C LEU A 173 4.94 -18.71 53.54
N LEU A 174 3.80 -19.35 53.28
CA LEU A 174 2.51 -18.87 53.74
C LEU A 174 2.21 -19.58 55.07
N THR A 175 1.97 -18.78 56.10
CA THR A 175 1.52 -19.21 57.43
C THR A 175 0.03 -18.89 57.57
N GLN A 176 -0.81 -19.92 57.66
CA GLN A 176 -2.07 -19.93 58.41
C GLN A 176 -2.50 -21.42 58.47
N ASP A 177 -2.40 -22.08 59.62
CA ASP A 177 -3.44 -22.13 60.66
C ASP A 177 -4.81 -22.59 60.12
N ASP A 178 -5.01 -23.91 60.17
CA ASP A 178 -6.17 -24.49 60.81
C ASP A 178 -5.69 -25.64 61.70
N THR A 179 -6.04 -25.56 62.99
CA THR A 179 -5.77 -26.61 63.97
C THR A 179 -6.79 -27.72 63.85
N ASP A 180 -6.36 -28.98 63.77
CA ASP A 180 -6.90 -29.96 64.73
C ASP A 180 -6.02 -31.20 64.93
N SER A 181 -6.13 -31.76 66.13
CA SER A 181 -5.27 -32.82 66.65
C SER A 181 -5.76 -34.22 66.27
N LEU A 182 -4.88 -35.08 65.78
CA LEU A 182 -4.90 -36.49 66.19
C LEU A 182 -3.48 -37.07 66.34
N VAL A 183 -3.13 -37.38 67.57
CA VAL A 183 -2.05 -38.32 67.91
C VAL A 183 -2.50 -39.73 67.52
N SER A 184 -1.73 -40.44 66.71
CA SER A 184 -1.76 -41.91 66.74
C SER A 184 -0.46 -42.58 66.32
N THR A 185 0.02 -43.38 67.26
CA THR A 185 1.05 -44.41 67.13
C THR A 185 0.71 -45.41 66.02
N GLY A 186 1.68 -45.82 65.22
CA GLY A 186 1.55 -47.05 64.42
C GLY A 186 2.35 -47.03 63.13
N THR A 187 3.18 -48.05 62.96
CA THR A 187 3.83 -48.37 61.68
C THR A 187 2.79 -48.68 60.60
N LEU A 188 2.52 -47.74 59.72
CA LEU A 188 1.87 -47.99 58.44
C LEU A 188 2.86 -47.67 57.32
N VAL A 189 3.10 -48.67 56.48
CA VAL A 189 3.92 -48.56 55.27
C VAL A 189 3.32 -47.47 54.38
N PRO A 190 4.07 -46.46 53.93
CA PRO A 190 3.55 -45.51 52.96
C PRO A 190 3.23 -46.25 51.66
N GLU A 191 1.93 -46.40 51.36
CA GLU A 191 1.49 -46.80 50.02
C GLU A 191 2.07 -45.80 49.01
N ALA A 192 2.82 -46.35 48.05
CA ALA A 192 3.38 -45.71 46.87
C ALA A 192 3.49 -44.17 46.93
N ILE A 193 4.67 -43.66 47.32
CA ILE A 193 5.07 -42.30 46.91
C ILE A 193 5.08 -42.30 45.37
N TYR A 194 4.02 -41.78 44.76
CA TYR A 194 3.89 -41.75 43.30
C TYR A 194 4.97 -40.83 42.74
N LEU A 195 6.04 -41.44 42.24
CA LEU A 195 7.13 -40.75 41.56
C LEU A 195 6.77 -40.67 40.07
N PRO A 196 6.50 -39.49 39.51
CA PRO A 196 6.13 -39.37 38.11
C PRO A 196 7.24 -39.91 37.19
N PRO A 197 6.90 -40.55 36.06
CA PRO A 197 7.89 -40.94 35.06
C PRO A 197 8.72 -39.72 34.59
N ALA A 198 9.95 -39.96 34.15
CA ALA A 198 10.83 -38.88 33.68
C ALA A 198 10.12 -37.99 32.64
N GLY A 199 10.29 -36.67 32.77
CA GLY A 199 9.61 -35.66 31.95
C GLY A 199 8.19 -35.28 32.42
N HIS A 200 7.60 -35.99 33.39
CA HIS A 200 6.26 -35.71 33.89
C HIS A 200 6.35 -34.93 35.22
N ARG A 201 5.55 -33.87 35.34
CA ARG A 201 5.44 -33.05 36.55
C ARG A 201 4.06 -33.24 37.17
N LEU A 202 3.99 -33.35 38.49
CA LEU A 202 2.72 -33.22 39.21
C LEU A 202 2.29 -31.75 39.18
N VAL A 203 1.10 -31.52 38.64
CA VAL A 203 0.48 -30.21 38.45
C VAL A 203 -0.76 -30.15 39.33
N THR A 204 -0.99 -29.02 40.02
CA THR A 204 -2.21 -28.87 40.84
C THR A 204 -3.44 -28.72 39.94
N HIS A 205 -4.66 -28.98 40.44
CA HIS A 205 -5.87 -28.79 39.63
C HIS A 205 -5.99 -27.37 39.07
N SER A 206 -5.71 -26.34 39.88
CA SER A 206 -5.70 -24.95 39.42
C SER A 206 -4.64 -24.65 38.36
N ASP A 207 -3.43 -25.20 38.50
CA ASP A 207 -2.37 -25.02 37.49
C ASP A 207 -2.73 -25.77 36.19
N TRP A 208 -3.42 -26.91 36.29
CA TRP A 208 -3.90 -27.68 35.15
C TRP A 208 -5.01 -26.96 34.40
N ASP A 209 -5.97 -26.35 35.11
CA ASP A 209 -7.04 -25.55 34.50
C ASP A 209 -6.47 -24.33 33.75
N VAL A 210 -5.48 -23.64 34.33
CA VAL A 210 -4.78 -22.52 33.67
C VAL A 210 -4.02 -22.99 32.42
N LEU A 211 -3.28 -24.10 32.50
CA LEU A 211 -2.56 -24.66 31.35
C LEU A 211 -3.53 -25.12 30.25
N ASN A 212 -4.66 -25.72 30.62
CA ASN A 212 -5.67 -26.19 29.68
C ASN A 212 -6.44 -25.03 29.02
N ALA A 213 -6.66 -23.93 29.74
CA ALA A 213 -7.18 -22.69 29.17
C ALA A 213 -6.20 -22.09 28.14
N GLN A 214 -4.91 -22.00 28.47
CA GLN A 214 -3.86 -21.54 27.54
C GLN A 214 -3.72 -22.45 26.31
N LEU A 215 -3.82 -23.78 26.48
CA LEU A 215 -3.83 -24.72 25.36
C LEU A 215 -5.08 -24.59 24.48
N SER A 216 -6.21 -24.17 25.05
CA SER A 216 -7.44 -23.91 24.31
C SER A 216 -7.38 -22.59 23.54
N GLU A 217 -6.81 -21.55 24.14
CA GLU A 217 -6.54 -20.25 23.52
C GLU A 217 -5.54 -20.39 22.35
N LEU A 218 -4.40 -21.06 22.57
CA LEU A 218 -3.42 -21.35 21.52
C LEU A 218 -4.01 -22.21 20.39
N ARG A 219 -4.92 -23.15 20.70
CA ARG A 219 -5.63 -23.93 19.68
C ARG A 219 -6.59 -23.06 18.87
N GLY A 220 -7.29 -22.12 19.52
CA GLY A 220 -8.12 -21.12 18.85
C GLY A 220 -7.29 -20.26 17.89
N GLU A 221 -6.16 -19.74 18.35
CA GLU A 221 -5.27 -18.89 17.55
C GLU A 221 -4.63 -19.65 16.38
N VAL A 222 -4.21 -20.90 16.57
CA VAL A 222 -3.75 -21.77 15.47
C VAL A 222 -4.87 -22.00 14.45
N SER A 223 -6.12 -22.19 14.90
CA SER A 223 -7.27 -22.36 13.99
C SER A 223 -7.58 -21.08 13.21
N ARG A 224 -7.47 -19.90 13.87
CA ARG A 224 -7.61 -18.58 13.24
C ARG A 224 -6.55 -18.37 12.16
N LEU A 225 -5.28 -18.58 12.49
CA LEU A 225 -4.15 -18.45 11.56
C LEU A 225 -4.21 -19.47 10.40
N GLN A 226 -4.76 -20.67 10.63
CA GLN A 226 -5.04 -21.62 9.55
C GLN A 226 -6.09 -21.08 8.57
N SER A 227 -7.20 -20.53 9.07
CA SER A 227 -8.23 -19.93 8.20
C SER A 227 -7.73 -18.71 7.43
N GLU A 228 -6.92 -17.86 8.06
CA GLU A 228 -6.28 -16.68 7.43
C GLU A 228 -5.28 -17.12 6.34
N LYS A 229 -4.49 -18.17 6.59
CA LYS A 229 -3.61 -18.78 5.59
C LYS A 229 -4.40 -19.30 4.38
N GLU A 230 -5.46 -20.06 4.61
CA GLU A 230 -6.31 -20.61 3.53
C GLU A 230 -6.99 -19.49 2.71
N GLU A 231 -7.31 -18.36 3.34
CA GLU A 231 -7.81 -17.16 2.65
C GLU A 231 -6.76 -16.50 1.77
N LEU A 232 -5.55 -16.29 2.28
CA LEU A 232 -4.44 -15.74 1.51
C LEU A 232 -3.99 -16.66 0.37
N GLU A 233 -4.04 -17.99 0.56
CA GLU A 233 -3.78 -18.96 -0.51
C GLU A 233 -4.87 -18.92 -1.60
N ARG A 234 -6.14 -18.79 -1.22
CA ARG A 234 -7.24 -18.57 -2.19
C ARG A 234 -7.05 -17.28 -2.99
N GLU A 235 -6.71 -16.18 -2.34
CA GLU A 235 -6.55 -14.90 -3.04
C GLU A 235 -5.28 -14.86 -3.89
N LEU A 236 -4.20 -15.52 -3.49
CA LEU A 236 -3.04 -15.70 -4.35
C LEU A 236 -3.40 -16.50 -5.62
N GLU A 237 -4.22 -17.54 -5.50
CA GLU A 237 -4.68 -18.34 -6.64
C GLU A 237 -5.64 -17.54 -7.54
N THR A 238 -6.58 -16.75 -7.01
CA THR A 238 -7.46 -15.89 -7.83
C THR A 238 -6.64 -14.84 -8.60
N GLN A 239 -5.69 -14.17 -7.95
CA GLN A 239 -4.82 -13.17 -8.58
C GLN A 239 -3.87 -13.78 -9.62
N THR A 240 -3.30 -14.96 -9.34
CA THR A 240 -2.48 -15.71 -10.31
C THR A 240 -3.30 -16.09 -11.55
N ASN A 241 -4.54 -16.55 -11.37
CA ASN A 241 -5.44 -16.85 -12.49
C ASN A 241 -5.87 -15.60 -13.28
N GLN A 242 -6.09 -14.46 -12.60
CA GLN A 242 -6.44 -13.20 -13.28
C GLN A 242 -5.27 -12.65 -14.09
N THR A 243 -4.07 -12.60 -13.52
CA THR A 243 -2.86 -12.15 -14.22
C THR A 243 -2.50 -13.08 -15.39
N HIS A 244 -2.62 -14.40 -15.23
CA HIS A 244 -2.43 -15.36 -16.32
C HIS A 244 -3.40 -15.12 -17.50
N LYS A 245 -4.69 -14.86 -17.22
CA LYS A 245 -5.69 -14.51 -18.25
C LYS A 245 -5.35 -13.21 -18.98
N GLN A 246 -4.90 -12.18 -18.25
CA GLN A 246 -4.47 -10.91 -18.85
C GLN A 246 -3.24 -11.09 -19.74
N VAL A 247 -2.23 -11.82 -19.29
CA VAL A 247 -1.03 -12.14 -20.08
C VAL A 247 -1.38 -12.93 -21.33
N SER A 248 -2.28 -13.93 -21.22
CA SER A 248 -2.76 -14.71 -22.37
C SER A 248 -3.50 -13.85 -23.41
N LEU A 249 -4.35 -12.91 -22.95
CA LEU A 249 -5.03 -11.96 -23.82
C LEU A 249 -4.03 -11.08 -24.57
N LEU A 250 -3.09 -10.46 -23.85
CA LEU A 250 -2.04 -9.63 -24.43
C LEU A 250 -1.17 -10.41 -25.42
N GLN A 251 -0.79 -11.65 -25.10
CA GLN A 251 -0.04 -12.52 -26.00
C GLN A 251 -0.81 -12.80 -27.29
N SER A 252 -2.12 -13.09 -27.20
CA SER A 252 -2.96 -13.28 -28.38
C SER A 252 -3.07 -12.02 -29.25
N GLN A 253 -3.16 -10.84 -28.62
CA GLN A 253 -3.19 -9.55 -29.32
C GLN A 253 -1.86 -9.23 -30.01
N VAL A 254 -0.72 -9.51 -29.35
CA VAL A 254 0.61 -9.35 -29.94
C VAL A 254 0.76 -10.25 -31.17
N LEU A 255 0.42 -11.54 -31.07
CA LEU A 255 0.48 -12.48 -32.20
C LEU A 255 -0.43 -12.06 -33.37
N ALA A 256 -1.64 -11.55 -33.08
CA ALA A 256 -2.51 -10.99 -34.11
C ALA A 256 -1.90 -9.75 -34.79
N SER A 257 -1.30 -8.84 -34.02
CA SER A 257 -0.64 -7.64 -34.56
C SER A 257 0.61 -8.00 -35.39
N GLU A 258 1.35 -9.03 -35.00
CA GLU A 258 2.50 -9.53 -35.75
C GLU A 258 2.06 -10.12 -37.10
N GLY A 259 0.99 -10.93 -37.12
CA GLY A 259 0.39 -11.44 -38.36
C GLY A 259 -0.03 -10.34 -39.32
N LEU A 260 -0.71 -9.30 -38.82
CA LEU A 260 -1.10 -8.12 -39.61
C LEU A 260 0.12 -7.36 -40.17
N LEU A 261 1.19 -7.20 -39.39
CA LEU A 261 2.44 -6.58 -39.86
C LEU A 261 3.12 -7.42 -40.95
N GLN A 262 3.15 -8.75 -40.80
CA GLN A 262 3.68 -9.65 -41.82
C GLN A 262 2.87 -9.57 -43.13
N ASP A 263 1.55 -9.46 -43.07
CA ASP A 263 0.70 -9.32 -44.26
C ASP A 263 0.82 -7.94 -44.91
N LEU A 264 0.97 -6.88 -44.12
CA LEU A 264 1.29 -5.54 -44.63
C LEU A 264 2.67 -5.53 -45.32
N GLN A 265 3.69 -6.20 -44.75
CA GLN A 265 5.01 -6.34 -45.37
C GLN A 265 4.93 -7.10 -46.71
N LYS A 266 4.14 -8.18 -46.78
CA LYS A 266 3.88 -8.92 -48.04
C LYS A 266 3.22 -8.00 -49.07
N SER A 267 2.14 -7.31 -48.70
CA SER A 267 1.40 -6.36 -49.55
C SER A 267 2.32 -5.25 -50.08
N PHE A 268 3.14 -4.65 -49.22
CA PHE A 268 4.13 -3.64 -49.61
C PHE A 268 5.12 -4.19 -50.64
N SER A 269 5.68 -5.39 -50.44
CA SER A 269 6.61 -6.00 -51.40
C SER A 269 5.94 -6.30 -52.76
N GLN A 270 4.66 -6.71 -52.75
CA GLN A 270 3.88 -6.95 -53.97
C GLN A 270 3.61 -5.66 -54.74
N SER A 271 3.19 -4.60 -54.03
CA SER A 271 2.98 -3.26 -54.61
C SER A 271 4.28 -2.68 -55.18
N GLN A 272 5.39 -2.80 -54.43
CA GLN A 272 6.71 -2.38 -54.89
C GLN A 272 7.13 -3.08 -56.18
N ASN A 273 6.96 -4.39 -56.27
CA ASN A 273 7.26 -5.17 -57.47
C ASN A 273 6.35 -4.79 -58.66
N ALA A 274 5.06 -4.53 -58.42
CA ALA A 274 4.12 -4.09 -59.45
C ALA A 274 4.49 -2.70 -60.01
N VAL A 275 4.90 -1.76 -59.15
CA VAL A 275 5.41 -0.44 -59.56
C VAL A 275 6.70 -0.57 -60.37
N GLN A 276 7.62 -1.45 -59.96
CA GLN A 276 8.86 -1.73 -60.71
C GLN A 276 8.58 -2.31 -62.10
N SER A 277 7.62 -3.24 -62.24
CA SER A 277 7.18 -3.76 -63.54
C SER A 277 6.64 -2.65 -64.45
N ARG A 278 5.71 -1.82 -63.94
CA ARG A 278 5.15 -0.70 -64.72
C ARG A 278 6.21 0.31 -65.14
N LEU A 279 7.20 0.60 -64.29
CA LEU A 279 8.31 1.48 -64.65
C LEU A 279 9.20 0.88 -65.75
N ALA A 280 9.44 -0.43 -65.72
CA ALA A 280 10.17 -1.13 -66.78
C ALA A 280 9.40 -1.15 -68.11
N GLU A 281 8.09 -1.39 -68.07
CA GLU A 281 7.19 -1.32 -69.24
C GLU A 281 7.16 0.08 -69.86
N LEU A 282 7.01 1.13 -69.04
CA LEU A 282 7.06 2.53 -69.49
C LEU A 282 8.43 2.87 -70.12
N SER A 283 9.53 2.43 -69.51
CA SER A 283 10.89 2.65 -70.04
C SER A 283 11.10 1.95 -71.39
N LEU A 284 10.52 0.75 -71.56
CA LEU A 284 10.59 -0.02 -72.81
C LEU A 284 9.69 0.60 -73.89
N SER A 285 8.50 1.09 -73.51
CA SER A 285 7.59 1.85 -74.38
C SER A 285 8.24 3.15 -74.89
N GLN A 286 8.82 3.94 -73.97
CA GLN A 286 9.56 5.16 -74.31
C GLN A 286 10.70 4.87 -75.28
N ARG A 287 11.51 3.83 -75.03
CA ARG A 287 12.62 3.45 -75.93
C ARG A 287 12.12 3.11 -77.33
N LYS A 288 11.04 2.33 -77.46
CA LYS A 288 10.41 2.01 -78.76
C LYS A 288 9.95 3.28 -79.48
N MET A 289 9.21 4.14 -78.79
CA MET A 289 8.74 5.42 -79.33
C MET A 289 9.89 6.32 -79.81
N CYS A 290 10.99 6.42 -79.04
CA CYS A 290 12.19 7.15 -79.47
C CYS A 290 12.84 6.52 -80.73
N SER A 291 12.86 5.19 -80.85
CA SER A 291 13.34 4.51 -82.06
C SER A 291 12.44 4.75 -83.27
N ASP A 292 11.11 4.71 -83.10
CA ASP A 292 10.15 4.97 -84.17
C ASP A 292 10.20 6.43 -84.66
N LEU A 293 10.28 7.39 -83.74
CA LEU A 293 10.51 8.81 -84.07
C LEU A 293 11.86 9.04 -84.79
N SER A 294 12.89 8.27 -84.44
CA SER A 294 14.19 8.34 -85.13
C SER A 294 14.13 7.77 -86.55
N ARG A 295 13.30 6.75 -86.78
CA ARG A 295 13.03 6.19 -88.13
C ARG A 295 12.24 7.17 -88.99
N LEU A 296 11.12 7.69 -88.49
CA LEU A 296 10.30 8.69 -89.19
C LEU A 296 11.10 9.95 -89.57
N LYS A 297 12.00 10.41 -88.69
CA LYS A 297 12.88 11.56 -88.97
C LYS A 297 13.93 11.27 -90.07
N GLY A 298 14.16 10.01 -90.42
CA GLY A 298 15.09 9.59 -91.46
C GLY A 298 14.44 9.13 -92.77
N GLU A 299 13.10 9.15 -92.88
CA GLU A 299 12.37 8.43 -93.92
C GLU A 299 11.10 9.21 -94.36
N GLU A 300 11.28 10.22 -95.24
CA GLU A 300 10.22 10.83 -96.06
C GLU A 300 10.68 10.99 -97.51
N VAL A 301 10.43 9.97 -98.34
CA VAL A 301 10.33 10.10 -99.81
C VAL A 301 9.20 9.17 -100.28
N GLU A 302 8.19 9.76 -100.91
CA GLU A 302 7.06 9.13 -101.62
C GLU A 302 6.08 8.27 -100.78
N GLU A 303 4.78 8.19 -101.08
CA GLU A 303 4.01 8.81 -102.17
C GLU A 303 2.60 9.23 -101.70
N SER A 304 1.88 9.98 -102.54
CA SER A 304 0.56 10.56 -102.24
C SER A 304 -0.62 9.58 -102.42
N ILE A 305 -1.82 10.07 -102.06
CA ILE A 305 -3.19 9.65 -102.43
C ILE A 305 -4.03 9.18 -101.22
N ALA A 306 -5.01 10.02 -100.81
CA ALA A 306 -6.41 9.63 -100.54
C ALA A 306 -7.25 10.75 -99.87
N ASP A 307 -7.36 11.93 -100.49
CA ASP A 307 -8.33 12.95 -100.07
C ASP A 307 -9.77 12.51 -100.43
N THR A 308 -10.42 11.70 -99.59
CA THR A 308 -11.90 11.53 -99.63
C THR A 308 -12.57 10.98 -98.35
N SER A 309 -11.89 10.95 -97.20
CA SER A 309 -12.44 10.38 -95.94
C SER A 309 -12.78 11.40 -94.84
N SER A 310 -12.44 12.69 -95.03
CA SER A 310 -12.41 13.70 -93.96
C SER A 310 -13.75 13.92 -93.22
N SER A 311 -14.90 13.91 -93.92
CA SER A 311 -16.20 14.27 -93.34
C SER A 311 -16.84 13.20 -92.43
N LEU A 312 -16.51 11.92 -92.59
CA LEU A 312 -16.94 10.86 -91.65
C LEU A 312 -15.95 10.71 -90.50
N SER A 313 -14.65 10.88 -90.78
CA SER A 313 -13.59 10.83 -89.77
C SER A 313 -13.74 11.90 -88.69
N ALA A 314 -14.22 13.11 -89.02
CA ALA A 314 -14.44 14.17 -88.04
C ALA A 314 -15.49 13.80 -86.97
N THR A 315 -16.61 13.20 -87.35
CA THR A 315 -17.67 12.77 -86.41
C THR A 315 -17.21 11.58 -85.56
N LEU A 316 -16.49 10.64 -86.16
CA LEU A 316 -16.01 9.42 -85.51
C LEU A 316 -14.83 9.74 -84.55
N HIS A 317 -13.95 10.67 -84.93
CA HIS A 317 -12.90 11.21 -84.05
C HIS A 317 -13.47 12.03 -82.90
N GLY A 318 -14.52 12.83 -83.15
CA GLY A 318 -15.28 13.53 -82.11
C GLY A 318 -15.86 12.55 -81.07
N ALA A 319 -16.49 11.47 -81.53
CA ALA A 319 -17.03 10.43 -80.65
C ALA A 319 -15.93 9.70 -79.83
N HIS A 320 -14.77 9.40 -80.41
CA HIS A 320 -13.64 8.84 -79.66
C HIS A 320 -13.03 9.82 -78.64
N CYS A 321 -13.01 11.11 -78.94
CA CYS A 321 -12.58 12.15 -77.99
C CYS A 321 -13.60 12.33 -76.86
N GLU A 322 -14.90 12.27 -77.15
CA GLU A 322 -15.95 12.28 -76.12
C GLU A 322 -15.88 11.04 -75.23
N GLU A 323 -15.70 9.84 -75.81
CA GLU A 323 -15.60 8.59 -75.06
C GLU A 323 -14.33 8.55 -74.19
N ARG A 324 -13.20 9.07 -74.67
CA ARG A 324 -12.00 9.30 -73.85
C ARG A 324 -12.29 10.20 -72.65
N LEU A 325 -12.98 11.32 -72.85
CA LEU A 325 -13.35 12.24 -71.78
C LEU A 325 -14.31 11.58 -70.77
N ARG A 326 -15.24 10.71 -71.22
CA ARG A 326 -16.10 9.94 -70.31
C ARG A 326 -15.30 8.95 -69.46
N ILE A 327 -14.38 8.20 -70.07
CA ILE A 327 -13.48 7.27 -69.36
C ILE A 327 -12.61 8.04 -68.34
N GLU A 328 -12.09 9.21 -68.72
CA GLU A 328 -11.29 10.06 -67.85
C GLU A 328 -12.11 10.65 -66.69
N ILE A 329 -13.36 11.06 -66.93
CA ILE A 329 -14.30 11.48 -65.88
C ILE A 329 -14.63 10.33 -64.92
N VAL A 330 -14.80 9.10 -65.40
CA VAL A 330 -15.04 7.92 -64.54
C VAL A 330 -13.81 7.60 -63.70
N ASN A 331 -12.62 7.58 -64.30
CA ASN A 331 -11.35 7.35 -63.60
C ASN A 331 -11.06 8.45 -62.54
N LEU A 332 -11.33 9.72 -62.85
CA LEU A 332 -11.20 10.82 -61.89
C LEU A 332 -12.23 10.75 -60.75
N ARG A 333 -13.42 10.18 -60.98
CA ARG A 333 -14.40 9.89 -59.92
C ARG A 333 -13.92 8.75 -59.03
N GLU A 334 -13.49 7.64 -59.62
CA GLU A 334 -12.92 6.50 -58.89
C GLU A 334 -11.73 6.92 -58.01
N GLN A 335 -10.83 7.77 -58.52
CA GLN A 335 -9.72 8.37 -57.74
C GLN A 335 -10.18 9.34 -56.64
N LEU A 336 -11.34 9.98 -56.79
CA LEU A 336 -11.92 10.84 -55.76
C LEU A 336 -12.56 10.00 -54.65
N ASP A 337 -13.26 8.94 -55.05
CA ASP A 337 -13.93 7.99 -54.16
C ASP A 337 -12.89 7.24 -53.31
N THR A 338 -11.81 6.71 -53.90
CA THR A 338 -10.72 6.07 -53.13
C THR A 338 -10.03 7.06 -52.18
N ARG A 339 -9.75 8.30 -52.60
CA ARG A 339 -9.25 9.36 -51.69
C ARG A 339 -10.25 9.70 -50.58
N SER A 340 -11.55 9.54 -50.80
CA SER A 340 -12.56 9.79 -49.77
C SER A 340 -12.54 8.68 -48.70
N GLU A 341 -12.40 7.42 -49.13
CA GLU A 341 -12.23 6.26 -48.25
C GLU A 341 -10.93 6.33 -47.46
N GLU A 342 -9.81 6.68 -48.10
CA GLU A 342 -8.52 6.93 -47.46
C GLU A 342 -8.62 8.02 -46.37
N ASN A 343 -9.35 9.12 -46.64
CA ASN A 343 -9.56 10.17 -45.64
C ASN A 343 -10.40 9.70 -44.44
N VAL A 344 -11.38 8.81 -44.65
CA VAL A 344 -12.14 8.19 -43.55
C VAL A 344 -11.25 7.23 -42.74
N GLN A 345 -10.41 6.43 -43.39
CA GLN A 345 -9.45 5.57 -42.70
C GLN A 345 -8.43 6.39 -41.90
N LEU A 346 -7.88 7.47 -42.47
CA LEU A 346 -6.96 8.37 -41.78
C LEU A 346 -7.61 9.08 -40.60
N SER A 347 -8.88 9.49 -40.68
CA SER A 347 -9.58 10.08 -39.55
C SER A 347 -9.85 9.04 -38.45
N THR A 348 -10.17 7.80 -38.83
CA THR A 348 -10.36 6.69 -37.88
C THR A 348 -9.05 6.39 -37.12
N LEU A 349 -7.95 6.16 -37.85
CA LEU A 349 -6.61 5.94 -37.30
C LEU A 349 -6.14 7.10 -36.41
N ARG A 350 -6.49 8.34 -36.77
CA ARG A 350 -6.22 9.51 -35.93
C ARG A 350 -6.96 9.43 -34.59
N THR A 351 -8.25 9.09 -34.57
CA THR A 351 -8.98 8.92 -33.29
C THR A 351 -8.43 7.77 -32.46
N GLU A 352 -7.91 6.71 -33.09
CA GLU A 352 -7.25 5.62 -32.37
C GLU A 352 -5.89 6.04 -31.78
N ALA A 353 -5.09 6.80 -32.53
CA ALA A 353 -3.86 7.40 -32.02
C ALA A 353 -4.12 8.36 -30.84
N GLU A 354 -5.17 9.19 -30.93
CA GLU A 354 -5.59 10.08 -29.85
C GLU A 354 -6.06 9.29 -28.60
N LYS A 355 -6.81 8.18 -28.77
CA LYS A 355 -7.18 7.25 -27.67
C LYS A 355 -5.98 6.56 -27.03
N ILE A 356 -5.02 6.08 -27.85
CA ILE A 356 -3.79 5.44 -27.35
C ILE A 356 -2.94 6.45 -26.56
N GLN A 357 -2.83 7.68 -27.05
CA GLN A 357 -2.11 8.75 -26.36
C GLN A 357 -2.79 9.11 -25.02
N ALA A 358 -4.11 9.27 -24.99
CA ALA A 358 -4.85 9.50 -23.74
C ALA A 358 -4.66 8.35 -22.72
N ARG A 359 -4.68 7.09 -23.16
CA ARG A 359 -4.46 5.93 -22.29
C ARG A 359 -3.02 5.85 -21.78
N LYS A 360 -2.04 6.25 -22.59
CA LYS A 360 -0.64 6.38 -22.16
C LYS A 360 -0.50 7.47 -21.09
N ASP A 361 -1.11 8.62 -21.28
CA ASP A 361 -1.04 9.73 -20.32
C ASP A 361 -1.74 9.38 -19.00
N GLN A 362 -2.85 8.64 -19.05
CA GLN A 362 -3.49 8.05 -17.88
C GLN A 362 -2.56 7.10 -17.12
N LEU A 363 -1.98 6.09 -17.79
CA LEU A 363 -1.05 5.14 -17.17
C LEU A 363 0.19 5.84 -16.60
N GLN A 364 0.63 6.94 -17.22
CA GLN A 364 1.74 7.75 -16.73
C GLN A 364 1.36 8.54 -15.46
N ALA A 365 0.11 9.00 -15.34
CA ALA A 365 -0.41 9.62 -14.12
C ALA A 365 -0.58 8.61 -12.98
N GLU A 366 -1.15 7.43 -13.25
CA GLU A 366 -1.27 6.32 -12.30
C GLU A 366 0.11 5.88 -11.77
N LEU A 367 1.10 5.72 -12.66
CA LEU A 367 2.48 5.38 -12.28
C LEU A 367 3.15 6.46 -11.41
N LEU A 368 2.81 7.74 -11.59
CA LEU A 368 3.28 8.82 -10.72
C LEU A 368 2.59 8.77 -9.35
N ALA A 369 1.29 8.50 -9.30
CA ALA A 369 0.53 8.33 -8.05
C ALA A 369 1.11 7.18 -7.19
N CYS A 370 1.26 5.99 -7.77
CA CYS A 370 1.87 4.84 -7.09
C CYS A 370 3.31 5.12 -6.61
N ARG A 371 4.09 5.94 -7.34
CA ARG A 371 5.41 6.38 -6.87
C ARG A 371 5.33 7.29 -5.64
N THR A 372 4.36 8.22 -5.60
CA THR A 372 4.17 9.08 -4.43
C THR A 372 3.68 8.31 -3.21
N GLU A 373 2.80 7.33 -3.39
CA GLU A 373 2.35 6.42 -2.32
C GLU A 373 3.50 5.57 -1.78
N LEU A 374 4.32 4.96 -2.64
CA LEU A 374 5.50 4.20 -2.23
C LEU A 374 6.50 5.05 -1.43
N GLU A 375 6.68 6.32 -1.79
CA GLU A 375 7.55 7.21 -1.03
C GLU A 375 6.94 7.60 0.33
N GLY A 376 5.62 7.82 0.39
CA GLY A 376 4.89 7.98 1.65
C GLY A 376 5.03 6.77 2.58
N LEU A 377 4.88 5.55 2.04
CA LEU A 377 5.07 4.29 2.78
C LEU A 377 6.51 4.12 3.26
N ARG A 378 7.52 4.54 2.48
CA ARG A 378 8.93 4.55 2.93
C ARG A 378 9.15 5.49 4.10
N VAL A 379 8.60 6.71 4.04
CA VAL A 379 8.68 7.67 5.15
C VAL A 379 8.01 7.10 6.41
N ALA A 380 6.80 6.54 6.28
CA ALA A 380 6.10 5.88 7.39
C ALA A 380 6.93 4.72 7.99
N LEU A 381 7.51 3.87 7.14
CA LEU A 381 8.40 2.78 7.58
C LEU A 381 9.62 3.31 8.35
N THR A 382 10.28 4.37 7.90
CA THR A 382 11.40 4.95 8.64
C THR A 382 10.99 5.54 9.98
N HIS A 383 9.78 6.12 10.09
CA HIS A 383 9.25 6.62 11.35
C HIS A 383 8.93 5.48 12.34
N VAL A 384 8.30 4.39 11.87
CA VAL A 384 8.05 3.19 12.68
C VAL A 384 9.35 2.53 13.12
N GLN A 385 10.38 2.47 12.27
CA GLN A 385 11.70 1.98 12.66
C GLN A 385 12.39 2.88 13.69
N GLY A 386 12.24 4.20 13.60
CA GLY A 386 12.77 5.16 14.56
C GLY A 386 12.11 5.04 15.94
N THR A 387 10.79 4.99 15.98
CA THR A 387 10.01 4.82 17.22
C THR A 387 10.28 3.46 17.88
N ASN A 388 10.35 2.37 17.10
CA ASN A 388 10.69 1.04 17.62
C ASN A 388 12.10 1.00 18.25
N LYS A 389 13.09 1.69 17.65
CA LYS A 389 14.43 1.88 18.25
C LYS A 389 14.36 2.65 19.58
N SER A 390 13.59 3.75 19.65
CA SER A 390 13.40 4.52 20.90
C SER A 390 12.80 3.65 22.01
N LEU A 391 11.67 3.00 21.72
CA LEU A 391 11.00 2.09 22.65
C LEU A 391 11.90 0.91 23.08
N GLY A 392 12.77 0.43 22.18
CA GLY A 392 13.81 -0.55 22.50
C GLY A 392 14.82 -0.03 23.54
N THR A 393 15.28 1.22 23.39
CA THR A 393 16.18 1.84 24.37
C THR A 393 15.50 2.14 25.71
N GLU A 394 14.25 2.60 25.70
CA GLU A 394 13.44 2.84 26.90
C GLU A 394 13.17 1.53 27.66
N LYS A 395 12.81 0.46 26.94
CA LYS A 395 12.65 -0.89 27.51
C LYS A 395 13.95 -1.40 28.16
N ALA A 396 15.10 -1.17 27.54
CA ALA A 396 16.39 -1.54 28.10
C ALA A 396 16.71 -0.73 29.39
N ALA A 397 16.45 0.58 29.38
CA ALA A 397 16.64 1.44 30.55
C ALA A 397 15.73 1.04 31.72
N LEU A 398 14.43 0.80 31.48
CA LEU A 398 13.49 0.32 32.49
C LEU A 398 13.87 -1.07 33.04
N HIS A 399 14.37 -1.97 32.18
CA HIS A 399 14.89 -3.27 32.63
C HIS A 399 16.12 -3.10 33.53
N GLN A 400 17.05 -2.21 33.18
CA GLN A 400 18.22 -1.90 34.01
C GLN A 400 17.81 -1.31 35.37
N GLN A 401 16.86 -0.36 35.39
CA GLN A 401 16.31 0.20 36.63
C GLN A 401 15.62 -0.88 37.49
N SER A 402 14.92 -1.83 36.88
CA SER A 402 14.32 -2.96 37.59
C SER A 402 15.37 -3.88 38.23
N LEU A 403 16.52 -4.09 37.59
CA LEU A 403 17.64 -4.85 38.17
C LEU A 403 18.28 -4.10 39.34
N GLU A 404 18.45 -2.78 39.21
CA GLU A 404 19.01 -1.94 40.28
C GLU A 404 18.10 -1.92 41.51
N LEU A 405 16.80 -1.69 41.35
CA LEU A 405 15.82 -1.76 42.44
C LEU A 405 15.81 -3.15 43.10
N ARG A 406 15.98 -4.23 42.32
CA ARG A 406 16.09 -5.60 42.85
C ARG A 406 17.35 -5.77 43.70
N SER A 407 18.48 -5.21 43.28
CA SER A 407 19.72 -5.17 44.04
C SER A 407 19.56 -4.40 45.37
N GLN A 408 18.92 -3.23 45.32
CA GLN A 408 18.62 -2.42 46.51
C GLN A 408 17.72 -3.19 47.50
N VAL A 409 16.69 -3.90 47.03
CA VAL A 409 15.83 -4.74 47.87
C VAL A 409 16.60 -5.91 48.51
N ILE A 410 17.54 -6.53 47.80
CA ILE A 410 18.41 -7.59 48.35
C ILE A 410 19.34 -7.00 49.44
N SER A 411 19.92 -5.82 49.19
CA SER A 411 20.76 -5.13 50.18
C SER A 411 20.00 -4.77 51.45
N LEU A 412 18.80 -4.18 51.32
CA LEU A 412 17.94 -3.83 52.45
C LEU A 412 17.47 -5.07 53.25
N ARG A 413 17.21 -6.20 52.57
CA ARG A 413 16.93 -7.48 53.26
C ARG A 413 18.13 -7.95 54.07
N SER A 414 19.33 -7.94 53.50
CA SER A 414 20.56 -8.29 54.24
C SER A 414 20.85 -7.37 55.43
N GLN A 415 20.53 -6.07 55.32
CA GLN A 415 20.62 -5.13 56.43
C GLN A 415 19.58 -5.42 57.53
N LEU A 416 18.36 -5.80 57.14
CA LEU A 416 17.32 -6.21 58.09
C LEU A 416 17.72 -7.52 58.81
N ASP A 417 18.21 -8.52 58.09
CA ASP A 417 18.62 -9.81 58.65
C ASP A 417 19.78 -9.66 59.65
N THR A 418 20.76 -8.80 59.34
CA THR A 418 21.87 -8.49 60.27
C THR A 418 21.40 -7.68 61.49
N SER A 419 20.48 -6.73 61.32
CA SER A 419 19.87 -6.00 62.44
C SER A 419 19.07 -6.94 63.36
N GLN A 420 18.30 -7.87 62.80
CA GLN A 420 17.56 -8.89 63.56
C GLN A 420 18.48 -9.89 64.28
N ALA A 421 19.63 -10.24 63.69
CA ALA A 421 20.65 -11.06 64.36
C ALA A 421 21.21 -10.33 65.59
N VAL A 422 21.67 -9.08 65.42
CA VAL A 422 22.19 -8.25 66.54
C VAL A 422 21.14 -8.05 67.65
N GLN A 423 19.86 -7.89 67.29
CA GLN A 423 18.77 -7.83 68.28
C GLN A 423 18.61 -9.14 69.07
N ARG A 424 18.71 -10.30 68.40
CA ARG A 424 18.66 -11.61 69.09
C ARG A 424 19.87 -11.80 70.01
N ASP A 425 21.07 -11.53 69.52
CA ASP A 425 22.31 -11.61 70.30
C ASP A 425 22.24 -10.72 71.55
N PHE A 426 21.71 -9.50 71.43
CA PHE A 426 21.52 -8.59 72.57
C PHE A 426 20.50 -9.13 73.59
N VAL A 427 19.40 -9.74 73.12
CA VAL A 427 18.41 -10.37 73.99
C VAL A 427 19.01 -11.56 74.74
N GLU A 428 19.75 -12.45 74.05
CA GLU A 428 20.43 -13.60 74.67
C GLU A 428 21.49 -13.15 75.69
N LEU A 429 22.27 -12.11 75.38
CA LEU A 429 23.24 -11.53 76.31
C LEU A 429 22.53 -10.94 77.54
N SER A 430 21.40 -10.24 77.34
CA SER A 430 20.62 -9.65 78.43
C SER A 430 20.02 -10.70 79.38
N GLN A 431 19.60 -11.86 78.85
CA GLN A 431 19.12 -12.98 79.65
C GLN A 431 20.27 -13.66 80.41
N SER A 432 21.41 -13.83 79.74
CA SER A 432 22.63 -14.42 80.33
C SER A 432 23.21 -13.60 81.49
N LEU A 433 23.00 -12.27 81.49
CA LEU A 433 23.43 -11.34 82.54
C LEU A 433 22.45 -11.20 83.71
N GLN A 434 21.29 -11.88 83.67
CA GLN A 434 20.26 -11.86 84.73
C GLN A 434 20.32 -13.10 85.65
N VAL A 435 21.31 -13.97 85.47
CA VAL A 435 21.58 -15.19 86.24
C VAL A 435 22.89 -15.05 87.02
#